data_AF-A0A969QHI8-F1
#
_entry.id   AF-A0A969QHI8-F1
#
_cell.length_a   1.000
_cell.length_b   1.000
_cell.length_c   1.000
_cell.angle_alpha   90.00
_cell.angle_beta   90.00
_cell.angle_gamma   90.00
#
_symmetry.space_group_name_H-M   'P 1'
#
loop_
_entity.id
_entity.type
_entity.pdbx_description
1 polymer ?
#
loop_
_entity_poly.entity_id
_entity_poly.type
_entity_poly.pdbx_seq_one_letter_code
_entity_poly.pdbx_strand_id
1 'polypeptide(L)'
;MRARIFNGDGTAFGNEFQVNSVTAGNQLKPSVAMAADGSFVVVWESQAQDGEGAGVFGQRYTAIGAKEGLEFQINQTTAKDQKTASVAMAADGSFVVTWTSDEGAAFGNEIYARRYDTAGAAIDDEFRVLNPGATFGIMGNQRDSMVTLTDGGGFIITFTSEGSGLNDGSGAGVYARRFDAAGLPIEASFLVNTGEKIGNQDNASIAANASGNFIVAWTSQDQDTSASGVYAQGFTIPLSAPPVLTPPTGLVGYVENQGGVFLDTTIVVTDADSVDLQSATITIGGYFAGQDSLEFIDQNGITGAFNTVTGILTLIGQASIANYQTALRSVTYTNGSDQPNTSDRPITISLSDGVSSGSILRTVKITAVNDLPIVGVTNSTLIFAEDGAAVAIDAALTITDLDNADITGATITLNGLVGAEDTVSFTNQGTISGTFAGNVLTLTGTASKTDYQAALRSITFQSTSNPPTPDRWLILWSMMAAATVWWSLARFKFLRSMILLWSRRRAR
;
A
#
# COMPACT_ATOMS: atom_id res chain seq x y z
N MET A 1 -19.71 44.79 27.22
CA MET A 1 -19.86 44.30 25.83
C MET A 1 -21.30 43.82 25.61
N ARG A 2 -21.89 44.12 24.46
CA ARG A 2 -23.29 43.82 24.11
C ARG A 2 -23.35 43.06 22.78
N ALA A 3 -24.38 42.24 22.60
CA ALA A 3 -24.65 41.53 21.35
C ALA A 3 -26.12 41.70 20.93
N ARG A 4 -26.38 41.54 19.64
CA ARG A 4 -27.72 41.55 19.04
C ARG A 4 -27.82 40.44 18.00
N ILE A 5 -28.94 39.72 18.01
CA ILE A 5 -29.23 38.68 17.03
C ILE A 5 -30.12 39.28 15.94
N PHE A 6 -29.90 38.85 14.70
CA PHE A 6 -30.73 39.21 13.55
C PHE A 6 -31.28 37.95 12.88
N ASN A 7 -32.51 38.04 12.37
CA ASN A 7 -33.09 37.03 11.50
C ASN A 7 -32.37 37.01 10.15
N GLY A 8 -32.57 35.95 9.36
CA GLY A 8 -32.00 35.84 8.00
C GLY A 8 -32.48 36.93 7.03
N ASP A 9 -33.58 37.63 7.34
CA ASP A 9 -34.06 38.80 6.58
C ASP A 9 -33.42 40.14 7.04
N GLY A 10 -32.51 40.10 8.01
CA GLY A 10 -31.84 41.27 8.57
C GLY A 10 -32.63 42.04 9.63
N THR A 11 -33.81 41.56 10.03
CA THR A 11 -34.57 42.17 11.14
C THR A 11 -34.01 41.74 12.49
N ALA A 12 -34.10 42.62 13.50
CA ALA A 12 -33.60 42.29 14.84
C ALA A 12 -34.44 41.18 15.49
N PHE A 13 -33.78 40.12 15.94
CA PHE A 13 -34.36 39.06 16.75
C PHE A 13 -34.20 39.43 18.23
N GLY A 14 -35.20 40.10 18.78
CA GLY A 14 -35.20 40.57 20.16
C GLY A 14 -34.34 41.81 20.42
N ASN A 15 -34.05 42.05 21.69
CA ASN A 15 -33.26 43.18 22.16
C ASN A 15 -31.77 42.82 22.28
N GLU A 16 -30.94 43.85 22.36
CA GLU A 16 -29.53 43.68 22.73
C GLU A 16 -29.39 43.11 24.15
N PHE A 17 -28.42 42.23 24.35
CA PHE A 17 -28.13 41.60 25.64
C PHE A 17 -26.64 41.71 26.00
N GLN A 18 -26.34 41.64 27.29
CA GLN A 18 -24.96 41.71 27.79
C GLN A 18 -24.28 40.34 27.60
N VAL A 19 -23.08 40.35 27.03
CA VAL A 19 -22.32 39.12 26.79
C VAL A 19 -21.53 38.71 28.04
N ASN A 20 -20.63 39.59 28.48
CA ASN A 20 -19.73 39.38 29.61
C ASN A 20 -20.45 39.48 30.96
N SER A 21 -20.07 38.61 31.88
CA SER A 21 -20.49 38.61 33.28
C SER A 21 -19.57 39.49 34.13
N VAL A 22 -18.27 39.50 33.83
CA VAL A 22 -17.29 40.40 34.46
C VAL A 22 -17.24 41.72 33.72
N THR A 23 -17.54 42.82 34.40
CA THR A 23 -17.61 44.18 33.81
C THR A 23 -16.50 45.12 34.29
N ALA A 24 -15.62 44.67 35.19
CA ALA A 24 -14.45 45.44 35.59
C ALA A 24 -13.39 45.39 34.49
N GLY A 25 -12.63 46.48 34.33
CA GLY A 25 -11.65 46.60 33.24
C GLY A 25 -12.30 46.78 31.86
N ASN A 26 -11.46 46.85 30.82
CA ASN A 26 -11.92 46.91 29.44
C ASN A 26 -12.20 45.50 28.90
N GLN A 27 -13.26 45.37 28.12
CA GLN A 27 -13.59 44.17 27.34
C GLN A 27 -13.53 44.53 25.86
N LEU A 28 -12.54 43.99 25.16
CA LEU A 28 -12.10 44.45 23.86
C LEU A 28 -12.13 43.31 22.83
N LYS A 29 -12.11 43.69 21.55
CA LYS A 29 -11.92 42.79 20.40
C LYS A 29 -12.81 41.54 20.43
N PRO A 30 -14.16 41.67 20.51
CA PRO A 30 -15.02 40.51 20.43
C PRO A 30 -14.92 39.83 19.07
N SER A 31 -14.94 38.50 19.09
CA SER A 31 -15.10 37.65 17.91
C SER A 31 -16.23 36.66 18.15
N VAL A 32 -16.99 36.32 17.10
CA VAL A 32 -18.18 35.47 17.18
C VAL A 32 -18.17 34.46 16.05
N ALA A 33 -18.54 33.22 16.37
CA ALA A 33 -18.76 32.15 15.41
C ALA A 33 -20.04 31.37 15.75
N MET A 34 -20.71 30.85 14.72
CA MET A 34 -22.05 30.25 14.82
C MET A 34 -22.06 28.88 14.13
N ALA A 35 -22.74 27.91 14.76
CA ALA A 35 -22.98 26.58 14.23
C ALA A 35 -24.22 26.54 13.31
N ALA A 36 -24.46 25.41 12.65
CA ALA A 36 -25.56 25.27 11.69
C ALA A 36 -26.96 25.32 12.34
N ASP A 37 -27.06 24.97 13.62
CA ASP A 37 -28.30 25.07 14.40
C ASP A 37 -28.57 26.49 14.94
N GLY A 38 -27.67 27.44 14.66
CA GLY A 38 -27.75 28.83 15.11
C GLY A 38 -27.14 29.08 16.49
N SER A 39 -26.71 28.06 17.23
CA SER A 39 -25.91 28.24 18.45
C SER A 39 -24.60 28.95 18.12
N PHE A 40 -24.05 29.71 19.07
CA PHE A 40 -22.87 30.53 18.81
C PHE A 40 -22.00 30.71 20.05
N VAL A 41 -20.73 31.01 19.82
CA VAL A 41 -19.77 31.40 20.85
C VAL A 41 -19.30 32.81 20.58
N VAL A 42 -19.16 33.60 21.65
CA VAL A 42 -18.48 34.89 21.62
C VAL A 42 -17.22 34.77 22.45
N VAL A 43 -16.08 35.17 21.88
CA VAL A 43 -14.80 35.26 22.57
C VAL A 43 -14.32 36.71 22.60
N TRP A 44 -13.58 37.11 23.63
CA TRP A 44 -13.11 38.50 23.78
C TRP A 44 -11.86 38.58 24.66
N GLU A 45 -11.20 39.73 24.60
CA GLU A 45 -10.13 40.12 25.51
C GLU A 45 -10.71 40.83 26.74
N SER A 46 -10.32 40.42 27.95
CA SER A 46 -10.78 41.01 29.21
C SER A 46 -9.58 41.43 30.06
N GLN A 47 -9.54 42.70 30.46
CA GLN A 47 -8.44 43.22 31.29
C GLN A 47 -8.61 42.88 32.77
N ALA A 48 -7.53 42.37 33.37
CA ALA A 48 -7.36 42.08 34.79
C ALA A 48 -8.35 41.05 35.36
N GLN A 49 -8.88 40.15 34.52
CA GLN A 49 -9.84 39.13 34.94
C GLN A 49 -9.17 37.81 35.36
N ASP A 50 -8.02 37.46 34.78
CA ASP A 50 -7.25 36.25 35.05
C ASP A 50 -6.07 36.45 36.03
N GLY A 51 -5.89 37.67 36.53
CA GLY A 51 -4.97 38.00 37.63
C GLY A 51 -3.78 38.87 37.22
N GLU A 52 -3.42 38.90 35.94
CA GLU A 52 -2.35 39.73 35.40
C GLU A 52 -2.64 40.10 33.94
N GLY A 53 -2.47 41.36 33.55
CA GLY A 53 -2.62 41.77 32.15
C GLY A 53 -4.04 41.59 31.59
N ALA A 54 -4.13 41.30 30.30
CA ALA A 54 -5.36 40.92 29.61
C ALA A 54 -5.42 39.40 29.36
N GLY A 55 -6.61 38.80 29.52
CA GLY A 55 -6.87 37.40 29.23
C GLY A 55 -7.92 37.21 28.14
N VAL A 56 -8.06 35.99 27.64
CA VAL A 56 -9.04 35.60 26.61
C VAL A 56 -10.17 34.80 27.24
N PHE A 57 -11.40 35.25 27.04
CA PHE A 57 -12.60 34.67 27.66
C PHE A 57 -13.67 34.36 26.61
N GLY A 58 -14.53 33.40 26.94
CA GLY A 58 -15.59 32.92 26.07
C GLY A 58 -16.93 32.72 26.78
N GLN A 59 -18.01 32.80 26.02
CA GLN A 59 -19.36 32.42 26.45
C GLN A 59 -20.12 31.81 25.28
N ARG A 60 -20.74 30.64 25.53
CA ARG A 60 -21.59 29.94 24.57
C ARG A 60 -23.06 30.35 24.74
N TYR A 61 -23.80 30.29 23.65
CA TYR A 61 -25.20 30.67 23.55
C TYR A 61 -25.96 29.71 22.64
N THR A 62 -27.21 29.44 23.02
CA THR A 62 -28.21 28.85 22.13
C THR A 62 -28.57 29.81 20.98
N ALA A 63 -29.27 29.30 19.96
CA ALA A 63 -29.72 30.10 18.82
C ALA A 63 -30.62 31.30 19.17
N ILE A 64 -31.25 31.28 20.34
CA ILE A 64 -32.08 32.39 20.83
C ILE A 64 -31.36 33.33 21.81
N GLY A 65 -30.04 33.17 21.98
CA GLY A 65 -29.22 34.02 22.85
C GLY A 65 -29.30 33.68 24.34
N ALA A 66 -29.82 32.52 24.71
CA ALA A 66 -29.72 32.03 26.10
C ALA A 66 -28.31 31.47 26.34
N LYS A 67 -27.67 31.85 27.46
CA LYS A 67 -26.33 31.38 27.85
C LYS A 67 -26.30 29.86 28.05
N GLU A 68 -25.33 29.21 27.44
CA GLU A 68 -24.99 27.81 27.69
C GLU A 68 -23.75 27.74 28.58
N GLY A 69 -23.93 27.32 29.83
CA GLY A 69 -22.87 27.31 30.82
C GLY A 69 -22.45 28.71 31.29
N LEU A 70 -21.34 28.75 32.02
CA LEU A 70 -20.75 29.98 32.53
C LEU A 70 -19.76 30.56 31.52
N GLU A 71 -19.40 31.81 31.76
CA GLU A 71 -18.25 32.43 31.14
C GLU A 71 -16.99 31.67 31.57
N PHE A 72 -16.11 31.39 30.62
CA PHE A 72 -14.92 30.57 30.84
C PHE A 72 -13.68 31.23 30.26
N GLN A 73 -12.54 31.01 30.90
CA GLN A 73 -11.24 31.46 30.44
C GLN A 73 -10.68 30.48 29.41
N ILE A 74 -10.16 31.00 28.31
CA ILE A 74 -9.66 30.22 27.18
C ILE A 74 -8.17 29.97 27.30
N ASN A 75 -7.39 31.02 27.57
CA ASN A 75 -5.97 30.93 27.89
C ASN A 75 -5.78 30.19 29.23
N GLN A 76 -4.76 29.34 29.29
CA GLN A 76 -4.28 28.76 30.55
C GLN A 76 -3.13 29.59 31.11
N THR A 77 -2.30 30.12 30.23
CA THR A 77 -1.27 31.07 30.57
C THR A 77 -1.90 32.40 30.97
N THR A 78 -1.59 32.87 32.18
CA THR A 78 -2.06 34.16 32.70
C THR A 78 -0.95 35.19 32.84
N ALA A 79 0.30 34.83 32.53
CA ALA A 79 1.42 35.76 32.64
C ALA A 79 1.43 36.72 31.44
N LYS A 80 1.61 38.02 31.71
CA LYS A 80 1.50 39.10 30.71
C LYS A 80 0.14 39.11 30.00
N ASP A 81 0.08 39.64 28.77
CA ASP A 81 -1.16 39.83 28.04
C ASP A 81 -1.41 38.72 27.00
N GLN A 82 -2.67 38.31 26.91
CA GLN A 82 -3.26 37.46 25.87
C GLN A 82 -4.38 38.25 25.17
N LYS A 83 -4.18 38.56 23.89
CA LYS A 83 -4.91 39.59 23.14
C LYS A 83 -5.38 39.10 21.77
N THR A 84 -6.25 39.89 21.14
CA THR A 84 -6.69 39.71 19.73
C THR A 84 -7.18 38.30 19.42
N ALA A 85 -8.18 37.84 20.19
CA ALA A 85 -8.76 36.52 20.01
C ALA A 85 -9.59 36.39 18.72
N SER A 86 -9.51 35.23 18.08
CA SER A 86 -10.32 34.85 16.91
C SER A 86 -10.92 33.47 17.14
N VAL A 87 -12.14 33.24 16.66
CA VAL A 87 -12.85 31.97 16.84
C VAL A 87 -13.49 31.50 15.53
N ALA A 88 -13.39 30.21 15.27
CA ALA A 88 -14.14 29.52 14.21
C ALA A 88 -14.88 28.33 14.80
N MET A 89 -16.12 28.12 14.37
CA MET A 89 -17.03 27.09 14.88
C MET A 89 -17.53 26.21 13.73
N ALA A 90 -17.58 24.90 13.98
CA ALA A 90 -18.06 23.91 13.04
C ALA A 90 -19.59 23.82 13.08
N ALA A 91 -20.16 23.18 12.06
CA ALA A 91 -21.60 22.96 11.99
C ALA A 91 -22.15 22.17 13.18
N ASP A 92 -21.34 21.30 13.80
CA ASP A 92 -21.70 20.50 14.98
C ASP A 92 -21.54 21.23 16.33
N GLY A 93 -21.00 22.46 16.32
CA GLY A 93 -20.77 23.28 17.50
C GLY A 93 -19.39 23.14 18.15
N SER A 94 -18.50 22.27 17.64
CA SER A 94 -17.08 22.28 18.03
C SER A 94 -16.40 23.55 17.53
N PHE A 95 -15.35 24.03 18.22
CA PHE A 95 -14.72 25.30 17.85
C PHE A 95 -13.25 25.39 18.22
N VAL A 96 -12.54 26.27 17.52
CA VAL A 96 -11.12 26.58 17.74
C VAL A 96 -10.99 28.06 18.01
N VAL A 97 -10.22 28.41 19.04
CA VAL A 97 -9.89 29.79 19.38
C VAL A 97 -8.40 30.00 19.22
N THR A 98 -8.02 31.11 18.60
CA THR A 98 -6.62 31.57 18.51
C THR A 98 -6.47 32.92 19.17
N TRP A 99 -5.27 33.23 19.68
CA TRP A 99 -4.95 34.52 20.26
C TRP A 99 -3.45 34.81 20.17
N THR A 100 -3.09 36.07 20.38
CA THR A 100 -1.72 36.52 20.50
C THR A 100 -1.34 36.55 21.98
N SER A 101 -0.21 35.95 22.34
CA SER A 101 0.35 35.98 23.70
C SER A 101 1.67 36.72 23.72
N ASP A 102 1.85 37.57 24.73
CA ASP A 102 3.12 38.24 25.02
C ASP A 102 4.03 37.37 25.93
N GLU A 103 3.54 36.21 26.35
CA GLU A 103 4.23 35.25 27.22
C GLU A 103 5.28 34.41 26.47
N GLY A 104 6.36 33.99 27.17
CA GLY A 104 7.42 33.16 26.59
C GLY A 104 8.33 33.86 25.56
N ALA A 105 7.95 35.07 25.16
CA ALA A 105 8.68 35.96 24.27
C ALA A 105 10.02 36.41 24.86
N ALA A 106 11.12 35.76 24.48
CA ALA A 106 12.43 36.40 24.63
C ALA A 106 12.58 37.60 23.65
N PHE A 107 11.80 37.64 22.55
CA PHE A 107 11.97 38.64 21.46
C PHE A 107 10.69 39.06 20.70
N GLY A 108 9.46 38.80 21.20
CA GLY A 108 8.20 39.28 20.58
C GLY A 108 7.00 38.35 20.78
N ASN A 109 5.80 38.77 20.35
CA ASN A 109 4.55 38.04 20.58
C ASN A 109 4.48 36.71 19.81
N GLU A 110 3.68 35.76 20.29
CA GLU A 110 3.46 34.44 19.68
C GLU A 110 1.96 34.17 19.48
N ILE A 111 1.60 33.32 18.51
CA ILE A 111 0.22 32.87 18.33
C ILE A 111 -0.02 31.54 19.04
N TYR A 112 -1.09 31.50 19.84
CA TYR A 112 -1.58 30.31 20.53
C TYR A 112 -2.95 29.93 20.02
N ALA A 113 -3.30 28.66 20.22
CA ALA A 113 -4.61 28.12 19.91
C ALA A 113 -5.06 27.11 20.96
N ARG A 114 -6.38 26.88 21.02
CA ARG A 114 -7.00 25.83 21.83
C ARG A 114 -8.32 25.39 21.22
N ARG A 115 -8.61 24.10 21.32
CA ARG A 115 -9.79 23.48 20.70
C ARG A 115 -10.80 23.04 21.75
N TYR A 116 -12.05 23.08 21.35
CA TYR A 116 -13.19 22.77 22.20
C TYR A 116 -14.15 21.84 21.48
N ASP A 117 -14.68 20.88 22.24
CA ASP A 117 -15.72 19.99 21.76
C ASP A 117 -17.09 20.68 21.68
N THR A 118 -18.10 19.94 21.23
CA THR A 118 -19.47 20.44 21.07
C THR A 118 -20.14 20.81 22.41
N ALA A 119 -19.64 20.29 23.54
CA ALA A 119 -20.09 20.67 24.87
C ALA A 119 -19.37 21.93 25.39
N GLY A 120 -18.34 22.39 24.70
CA GLY A 120 -17.48 23.50 25.12
C GLY A 120 -16.41 23.08 26.14
N ALA A 121 -16.11 21.79 26.27
CA ALA A 121 -14.95 21.33 27.01
C ALA A 121 -13.69 21.42 26.14
N ALA A 122 -12.58 21.84 26.73
CA ALA A 122 -11.31 21.88 26.01
C ALA A 122 -10.84 20.47 25.66
N ILE A 123 -10.50 20.25 24.38
CA ILE A 123 -9.97 18.98 23.87
C ILE A 123 -8.48 18.86 24.22
N ASP A 124 -7.77 19.98 24.20
CA ASP A 124 -6.34 20.07 24.44
C ASP A 124 -5.95 21.19 25.40
N ASP A 125 -4.68 21.11 25.81
CA ASP A 125 -4.01 22.25 26.40
C ASP A 125 -3.74 23.33 25.34
N GLU A 126 -3.50 24.57 25.78
CA GLU A 126 -3.10 25.60 24.83
C GLU A 126 -1.78 25.21 24.14
N PHE A 127 -1.69 25.45 22.84
CA PHE A 127 -0.50 25.11 22.06
C PHE A 127 -0.08 26.27 21.16
N ARG A 128 1.23 26.34 20.90
CA ARG A 128 1.81 27.33 19.99
C ARG A 128 1.51 26.96 18.54
N VAL A 129 1.04 27.92 17.77
CA VAL A 129 0.76 27.75 16.34
C VAL A 129 2.05 27.63 15.54
N LEU A 130 3.18 28.19 15.99
CA LEU A 130 4.49 27.98 15.36
C LEU A 130 5.25 26.78 15.99
N ASN A 131 6.12 26.13 15.21
CA ASN A 131 6.77 24.84 15.50
C ASN A 131 7.57 24.80 16.83
N PRO A 132 7.31 23.83 17.74
CA PRO A 132 8.19 23.55 18.87
C PRO A 132 9.41 22.77 18.36
N GLY A 133 10.49 23.49 18.03
CA GLY A 133 11.69 22.88 17.45
C GLY A 133 12.43 23.77 16.44
N ALA A 134 11.89 24.94 16.10
CA ALA A 134 12.72 26.02 15.61
C ALA A 134 13.80 26.27 16.67
N THR A 135 15.05 25.88 16.38
CA THR A 135 16.22 26.15 17.24
C THR A 135 16.13 27.59 17.73
N PHE A 136 16.16 27.77 19.06
CA PHE A 136 16.12 29.03 19.82
C PHE A 136 16.77 30.27 19.16
N GLY A 137 16.17 30.78 18.07
CA GLY A 137 16.85 31.74 17.19
C GLY A 137 16.12 32.15 15.91
N ILE A 138 14.91 31.65 15.63
CA ILE A 138 14.05 32.20 14.56
C ILE A 138 13.07 33.15 15.23
N MET A 139 13.49 34.42 15.34
CA MET A 139 12.85 35.47 16.16
C MET A 139 11.93 36.31 15.28
N GLY A 140 10.62 36.12 15.39
CA GLY A 140 9.64 37.02 14.80
C GLY A 140 8.49 37.35 15.75
N ASN A 141 8.09 38.61 15.80
CA ASN A 141 6.91 39.09 16.51
C ASN A 141 5.66 38.71 15.70
N GLN A 142 4.79 37.90 16.29
CA GLN A 142 3.60 37.36 15.64
C GLN A 142 2.32 37.98 16.20
N ARG A 143 1.40 38.37 15.33
CA ARG A 143 0.15 39.03 15.72
C ARG A 143 -0.98 38.79 14.74
N ASP A 144 -2.16 39.25 15.11
CA ASP A 144 -3.34 39.36 14.25
C ASP A 144 -3.74 38.02 13.62
N SER A 145 -3.86 36.99 14.46
CA SER A 145 -4.26 35.67 14.00
C SER A 145 -5.73 35.60 13.59
N MET A 146 -6.03 34.89 12.51
CA MET A 146 -7.38 34.51 12.12
C MET A 146 -7.46 33.00 11.90
N VAL A 147 -8.57 32.38 12.28
CA VAL A 147 -8.80 30.95 12.14
C VAL A 147 -10.05 30.69 11.30
N THR A 148 -9.98 29.65 10.47
CA THR A 148 -11.15 29.05 9.80
C THR A 148 -11.09 27.53 9.95
N LEU A 149 -12.25 26.87 9.91
CA LEU A 149 -12.33 25.41 9.87
C LEU A 149 -12.41 24.91 8.43
N THR A 150 -12.01 23.66 8.24
CA THR A 150 -12.25 22.84 7.04
C THR A 150 -13.19 21.69 7.39
N ASP A 151 -13.72 20.98 6.40
CA ASP A 151 -14.51 19.77 6.68
C ASP A 151 -13.70 18.74 7.47
N GLY A 152 -14.42 17.91 8.24
CA GLY A 152 -13.81 16.86 9.06
C GLY A 152 -13.12 17.36 10.34
N GLY A 153 -13.17 18.66 10.65
CA GLY A 153 -12.64 19.23 11.89
C GLY A 153 -11.20 19.77 11.80
N GLY A 154 -10.59 19.75 10.61
CA GLY A 154 -9.33 20.44 10.36
C GLY A 154 -9.48 21.96 10.42
N PHE A 155 -8.36 22.69 10.53
CA PHE A 155 -8.39 24.14 10.63
C PHE A 155 -7.13 24.81 10.07
N ILE A 156 -7.29 26.07 9.67
CA ILE A 156 -6.23 26.89 9.07
C ILE A 156 -6.13 28.18 9.87
N ILE A 157 -4.92 28.52 10.29
CA ILE A 157 -4.62 29.74 11.03
C ILE A 157 -3.72 30.61 10.19
N THR A 158 -4.14 31.84 9.90
CA THR A 158 -3.28 32.89 9.34
C THR A 158 -2.77 33.80 10.43
N PHE A 159 -1.58 34.36 10.28
CA PHE A 159 -1.01 35.33 11.21
C PHE A 159 0.00 36.23 10.51
N THR A 160 0.21 37.43 11.04
CA THR A 160 1.30 38.32 10.64
C THR A 160 2.56 37.98 11.42
N SER A 161 3.71 37.95 10.75
CA SER A 161 5.01 37.71 11.35
C SER A 161 6.03 38.72 10.83
N GLU A 162 6.79 39.34 11.75
CA GLU A 162 7.88 40.27 11.43
C GLU A 162 9.14 39.94 12.24
N GLY A 163 10.34 40.13 11.69
CA GLY A 163 11.61 39.87 12.39
C GLY A 163 12.49 38.80 11.72
N SER A 164 13.71 38.61 12.23
CA SER A 164 14.74 37.77 11.60
C SER A 164 14.37 36.29 11.58
N GLY A 165 14.08 35.77 10.38
CA GLY A 165 13.89 34.34 10.09
C GLY A 165 12.47 33.96 9.63
N LEU A 166 11.50 34.86 9.76
CA LEU A 166 10.16 34.78 9.16
C LEU A 166 9.69 36.15 8.65
N ASN A 167 10.60 36.95 8.10
CA ASN A 167 10.24 38.07 7.24
C ASN A 167 10.03 37.56 5.82
N ASP A 168 9.14 38.20 5.08
CA ASP A 168 8.93 37.86 3.67
C ASP A 168 10.15 38.24 2.79
N GLY A 169 11.06 39.03 3.35
CA GLY A 169 12.27 39.57 2.73
C GLY A 169 12.31 41.10 2.68
N SER A 170 11.19 41.77 2.99
CA SER A 170 10.98 43.23 2.84
C SER A 170 10.32 43.87 4.06
N GLY A 171 9.57 43.11 4.86
CA GLY A 171 8.90 43.59 6.07
C GLY A 171 8.18 42.48 6.83
N ALA A 172 7.10 42.84 7.52
CA ALA A 172 6.14 41.89 8.07
C ALA A 172 5.48 41.11 6.92
N GLY A 173 5.34 39.79 7.06
CA GLY A 173 4.66 38.94 6.10
C GLY A 173 3.43 38.27 6.70
N VAL A 174 2.50 37.86 5.84
CA VAL A 174 1.35 37.02 6.21
C VAL A 174 1.74 35.56 6.03
N TYR A 175 1.54 34.77 7.07
CA TYR A 175 1.80 33.34 7.09
C TYR A 175 0.52 32.58 7.38
N ALA A 176 0.51 31.30 7.02
CA ALA A 176 -0.54 30.37 7.38
C ALA A 176 0.05 29.05 7.88
N ARG A 177 -0.72 28.34 8.71
CA ARG A 177 -0.45 26.95 9.09
C ARG A 177 -1.74 26.15 9.09
N ARG A 178 -1.69 24.93 8.57
CA ARG A 178 -2.81 23.99 8.56
C ARG A 178 -2.63 22.92 9.63
N PHE A 179 -3.76 22.50 10.18
CA PHE A 179 -3.85 21.49 11.21
C PHE A 179 -4.94 20.48 10.83
N ASP A 180 -4.71 19.23 11.17
CA ASP A 180 -5.70 18.18 11.06
C ASP A 180 -6.76 18.28 12.18
N ALA A 181 -7.75 17.39 12.13
CA ALA A 181 -8.81 17.32 13.13
C ALA A 181 -8.33 16.89 14.53
N ALA A 182 -7.12 16.34 14.64
CA ALA A 182 -6.47 16.00 15.91
C ALA A 182 -5.66 17.17 16.48
N GLY A 183 -5.54 18.30 15.76
CA GLY A 183 -4.77 19.47 16.16
C GLY A 183 -3.27 19.30 15.87
N LEU A 184 -2.89 18.29 15.11
CA LEU A 184 -1.52 18.11 14.65
C LEU A 184 -1.29 18.98 13.42
N PRO A 185 -0.12 19.65 13.34
CA PRO A 185 0.21 20.43 12.17
C PRO A 185 0.45 19.51 10.96
N ILE A 186 -0.19 19.80 9.84
CA ILE A 186 0.00 19.07 8.58
C ILE A 186 1.37 19.43 7.99
N GLU A 187 1.77 20.71 8.09
CA GLU A 187 3.07 21.19 7.64
C GLU A 187 3.65 22.28 8.56
N ALA A 188 4.88 22.72 8.21
CA ALA A 188 5.44 23.95 8.73
C ALA A 188 4.68 25.17 8.17
N SER A 189 4.64 26.26 8.94
CA SER A 189 4.04 27.51 8.46
C SER A 189 4.65 27.96 7.14
N PHE A 190 3.81 28.45 6.23
CA PHE A 190 4.21 28.90 4.90
C PHE A 190 3.78 30.35 4.67
N LEU A 191 4.54 31.05 3.83
CA LEU A 191 4.27 32.44 3.46
C LEU A 191 3.08 32.51 2.51
N VAL A 192 2.10 33.36 2.82
CA VAL A 192 0.91 33.62 2.02
C VAL A 192 1.22 34.60 0.90
N ASN A 193 1.87 35.73 1.21
CA ASN A 193 2.18 36.78 0.22
C ASN A 193 3.42 36.40 -0.62
N THR A 194 3.26 35.47 -1.57
CA THR A 194 4.38 34.98 -2.39
C THR A 194 4.75 35.87 -3.59
N GLY A 195 3.91 36.86 -3.92
CA GLY A 195 4.12 37.82 -5.01
C GLY A 195 5.20 38.86 -4.72
N GLU A 196 5.11 40.06 -5.33
CA GLU A 196 6.04 41.15 -5.00
C GLU A 196 5.96 41.53 -3.52
N LYS A 197 7.13 41.64 -2.89
CA LYS A 197 7.31 41.77 -1.44
C LYS A 197 7.93 43.12 -1.15
N ILE A 198 7.11 44.15 -1.11
CA ILE A 198 7.55 45.52 -0.80
C ILE A 198 6.81 45.92 0.47
N GLY A 199 7.52 46.47 1.46
CA GLY A 199 6.90 46.93 2.70
C GLY A 199 6.28 45.83 3.55
N ASN A 200 5.31 46.18 4.39
CA ASN A 200 4.65 45.25 5.30
C ASN A 200 3.35 44.69 4.70
N GLN A 201 3.09 43.41 4.99
CA GLN A 201 1.81 42.74 4.76
C GLN A 201 1.21 42.28 6.08
N ASP A 202 -0.02 42.71 6.35
CA ASP A 202 -0.70 42.45 7.62
C ASP A 202 -2.22 42.42 7.51
N ASN A 203 -2.89 42.28 8.66
CA ASN A 203 -4.35 42.31 8.80
C ASN A 203 -5.06 41.30 7.88
N ALA A 204 -4.58 40.05 7.91
CA ALA A 204 -5.10 39.00 7.06
C ALA A 204 -6.52 38.58 7.48
N SER A 205 -7.33 38.21 6.48
CA SER A 205 -8.61 37.53 6.64
C SER A 205 -8.60 36.26 5.80
N ILE A 206 -9.20 35.18 6.30
CA ILE A 206 -9.21 33.87 5.65
C ILE A 206 -10.63 33.34 5.54
N ALA A 207 -10.92 32.69 4.42
CA ALA A 207 -12.10 31.85 4.25
C ALA A 207 -11.69 30.53 3.59
N ALA A 208 -12.22 29.42 4.07
CA ALA A 208 -12.06 28.10 3.46
C ALA A 208 -13.41 27.56 2.96
N ASN A 209 -13.36 26.71 1.94
CA ASN A 209 -14.50 25.90 1.54
C ASN A 209 -14.44 24.51 2.21
N ALA A 210 -15.52 23.75 2.05
CA ALA A 210 -15.66 22.37 2.49
C ALA A 210 -14.46 21.48 2.11
N SER A 211 -14.00 21.60 0.86
CA SER A 211 -12.84 20.86 0.33
C SER A 211 -11.48 21.33 0.87
N GLY A 212 -11.47 22.28 1.80
CA GLY A 212 -10.27 22.84 2.41
C GLY A 212 -9.50 23.84 1.54
N ASN A 213 -9.95 24.13 0.31
CA ASN A 213 -9.40 25.24 -0.45
C ASN A 213 -9.70 26.55 0.26
N PHE A 214 -8.74 27.46 0.32
CA PHE A 214 -8.89 28.68 1.08
C PHE A 214 -8.38 29.89 0.32
N ILE A 215 -8.97 31.04 0.61
CA ILE A 215 -8.50 32.33 0.14
C ILE A 215 -8.06 33.14 1.34
N VAL A 216 -6.90 33.77 1.22
CA VAL A 216 -6.41 34.74 2.21
C VAL A 216 -6.38 36.09 1.54
N ALA A 217 -6.97 37.10 2.18
CA ALA A 217 -6.87 38.50 1.79
C ALA A 217 -6.08 39.29 2.85
N TRP A 218 -5.25 40.24 2.45
CA TRP A 218 -4.40 41.01 3.35
C TRP A 218 -4.17 42.44 2.87
N THR A 219 -3.72 43.31 3.76
CA THR A 219 -3.24 44.65 3.42
C THR A 219 -1.76 44.56 3.05
N SER A 220 -1.34 45.22 1.96
CA SER A 220 0.06 45.26 1.51
C SER A 220 0.51 46.70 1.26
N GLN A 221 1.66 47.09 1.81
CA GLN A 221 2.24 48.42 1.64
C GLN A 221 3.08 48.50 0.36
N ASP A 222 3.04 49.63 -0.35
CA ASP A 222 3.96 49.96 -1.46
C ASP A 222 4.03 48.98 -2.65
N GLN A 223 3.14 47.98 -2.72
CA GLN A 223 3.19 46.91 -3.74
C GLN A 223 2.65 47.35 -5.12
N ASP A 224 1.75 48.34 -5.19
CA ASP A 224 1.21 48.88 -6.44
C ASP A 224 1.55 50.36 -6.65
N THR A 225 2.64 50.84 -6.03
CA THR A 225 3.06 52.26 -5.99
C THR A 225 2.13 53.19 -5.17
N SER A 226 1.06 52.66 -4.58
CA SER A 226 0.27 53.35 -3.55
C SER A 226 0.78 53.02 -2.14
N ALA A 227 0.35 53.78 -1.13
CA ALA A 227 0.78 53.55 0.24
C ALA A 227 0.30 52.20 0.83
N SER A 228 -0.91 51.75 0.48
CA SER A 228 -1.44 50.44 0.90
C SER A 228 -2.60 49.99 0.00
N GLY A 229 -2.63 48.71 -0.37
CA GLY A 229 -3.71 48.06 -1.12
C GLY A 229 -4.17 46.75 -0.47
N VAL A 230 -5.30 46.21 -0.94
CA VAL A 230 -5.83 44.91 -0.51
C VAL A 230 -5.55 43.86 -1.59
N TYR A 231 -4.90 42.77 -1.20
CA TYR A 231 -4.53 41.67 -2.07
C TYR A 231 -5.14 40.38 -1.55
N ALA A 232 -5.28 39.39 -2.44
CA ALA A 232 -5.71 38.07 -2.04
C ALA A 232 -5.01 36.99 -2.88
N GLN A 233 -4.83 35.82 -2.27
CA GLN A 233 -4.31 34.63 -2.93
C GLN A 233 -5.17 33.44 -2.56
N GLY A 234 -5.62 32.74 -3.61
CA GLY A 234 -6.29 31.46 -3.48
C GLY A 234 -5.25 30.35 -3.35
N PHE A 235 -5.47 29.49 -2.38
CA PHE A 235 -4.70 28.30 -2.13
C PHE A 235 -5.61 27.11 -2.35
N THR A 236 -5.12 26.19 -3.16
CA THR A 236 -5.68 24.84 -3.20
C THR A 236 -4.88 24.02 -2.23
N ILE A 237 -5.56 23.29 -1.36
CA ILE A 237 -4.91 22.18 -0.69
C ILE A 237 -4.65 21.15 -1.79
N PRO A 238 -3.41 20.62 -1.96
CA PRO A 238 -3.27 19.42 -2.77
C PRO A 238 -4.20 18.40 -2.13
N LEU A 239 -5.25 18.02 -2.86
CA LEU A 239 -6.34 17.14 -2.46
C LEU A 239 -5.79 15.79 -1.99
N SER A 240 -5.32 15.66 -0.74
CA SER A 240 -4.57 14.49 -0.27
C SER A 240 -3.28 14.25 -1.08
N ALA A 241 -2.11 14.23 -0.47
CA ALA A 241 -0.93 13.75 -1.18
C ALA A 241 -1.06 12.23 -1.37
N PRO A 242 -0.80 11.68 -2.58
CA PRO A 242 -0.85 10.23 -2.77
C PRO A 242 0.18 9.52 -1.89
N PRO A 243 -0.18 8.37 -1.31
CA PRO A 243 0.77 7.53 -0.59
C PRO A 243 1.98 7.22 -1.48
N VAL A 244 3.19 7.51 -1.00
CA VAL A 244 4.43 7.29 -1.75
C VAL A 244 5.00 5.93 -1.35
N LEU A 245 5.25 5.09 -2.35
CA LEU A 245 5.94 3.82 -2.19
C LEU A 245 7.34 3.91 -2.80
N THR A 246 8.34 3.34 -2.13
CA THR A 246 9.70 3.30 -2.68
C THR A 246 9.73 2.42 -3.93
N PRO A 247 10.31 2.91 -5.05
CA PRO A 247 10.41 2.11 -6.26
C PRO A 247 11.19 0.81 -6.01
N PRO A 248 10.75 -0.28 -6.64
CA PRO A 248 11.40 -1.55 -6.46
C PRO A 248 12.82 -1.57 -7.05
N THR A 249 13.75 -2.22 -6.37
CA THR A 249 15.05 -2.59 -6.95
C THR A 249 14.98 -4.01 -7.53
N GLY A 250 15.43 -4.16 -8.78
CA GLY A 250 15.52 -5.45 -9.46
C GLY A 250 14.18 -6.14 -9.75
N LEU A 251 14.27 -7.37 -10.27
CA LEU A 251 13.14 -8.25 -10.54
C LEU A 251 12.99 -9.32 -9.44
N VAL A 252 11.80 -9.90 -9.33
CA VAL A 252 11.53 -11.06 -8.47
C VAL A 252 11.63 -12.32 -9.33
N GLY A 253 12.49 -13.25 -8.96
CA GLY A 253 12.60 -14.54 -9.65
C GLY A 253 11.59 -15.55 -9.13
N TYR A 254 10.85 -16.19 -10.04
CA TYR A 254 10.07 -17.39 -9.75
C TYR A 254 10.57 -18.57 -10.59
N VAL A 255 11.04 -19.63 -9.93
CA VAL A 255 11.37 -20.90 -10.56
C VAL A 255 10.20 -21.85 -10.39
N GLU A 256 9.83 -22.57 -11.44
CA GLU A 256 8.80 -23.59 -11.39
C GLU A 256 8.97 -24.56 -10.21
N ASN A 257 7.84 -25.01 -9.64
CA ASN A 257 7.78 -25.92 -8.50
C ASN A 257 8.36 -25.38 -7.18
N GLN A 258 8.78 -24.11 -7.13
CA GLN A 258 9.18 -23.47 -5.88
C GLN A 258 7.96 -23.02 -5.05
N GLY A 259 8.15 -22.76 -3.75
CA GLY A 259 7.12 -22.17 -2.90
C GLY A 259 6.85 -20.68 -3.18
N GLY A 260 5.88 -20.09 -2.48
CA GLY A 260 5.59 -18.66 -2.63
C GLY A 260 6.80 -17.75 -2.39
N VAL A 261 6.94 -16.72 -3.23
CA VAL A 261 7.98 -15.70 -3.09
C VAL A 261 7.39 -14.36 -2.73
N PHE A 262 8.01 -13.67 -1.78
CA PHE A 262 7.61 -12.32 -1.42
C PHE A 262 7.83 -11.37 -2.59
N LEU A 263 6.84 -10.51 -2.84
CA LEU A 263 6.93 -9.51 -3.91
C LEU A 263 7.97 -8.44 -3.59
N ASP A 264 7.91 -7.84 -2.40
CA ASP A 264 8.87 -6.81 -2.00
C ASP A 264 8.98 -6.73 -0.48
N THR A 265 10.05 -7.29 0.08
CA THR A 265 10.31 -7.26 1.53
C THR A 265 10.92 -5.92 2.00
N THR A 266 11.28 -5.04 1.07
CA THR A 266 12.00 -3.79 1.34
C THR A 266 11.16 -2.54 1.12
N ILE A 267 9.98 -2.66 0.52
CA ILE A 267 9.09 -1.54 0.21
C ILE A 267 8.90 -0.65 1.43
N VAL A 268 9.12 0.66 1.27
CA VAL A 268 8.85 1.67 2.29
C VAL A 268 7.66 2.50 1.85
N VAL A 269 6.74 2.74 2.76
CA VAL A 269 5.54 3.56 2.56
C VAL A 269 5.66 4.82 3.40
N THR A 270 5.39 5.97 2.78
CA THR A 270 5.27 7.26 3.44
C THR A 270 4.06 7.98 2.89
N ASP A 271 3.43 8.81 3.69
CA ASP A 271 2.37 9.70 3.26
C ASP A 271 2.61 11.05 3.95
N ALA A 272 2.35 12.16 3.24
CA ALA A 272 2.72 13.48 3.72
C ALA A 272 1.63 14.10 4.62
N ASP A 273 0.39 13.62 4.51
CA ASP A 273 -0.77 14.23 5.12
C ASP A 273 -1.80 13.22 5.66
N SER A 274 -1.62 11.92 5.43
CA SER A 274 -2.46 10.85 6.00
C SER A 274 -1.68 9.97 6.97
N VAL A 275 -2.14 9.85 8.22
CA VAL A 275 -1.53 8.93 9.21
C VAL A 275 -2.03 7.48 9.08
N ASP A 276 -3.23 7.31 8.53
CA ASP A 276 -3.87 6.02 8.23
C ASP A 276 -4.19 5.92 6.74
N LEU A 277 -4.11 4.69 6.21
CA LEU A 277 -4.43 4.34 4.84
C LEU A 277 -5.65 3.42 4.81
N GLN A 278 -6.33 3.34 3.66
CA GLN A 278 -7.67 2.75 3.58
C GLN A 278 -7.73 1.45 2.78
N SER A 279 -6.96 1.35 1.69
CA SER A 279 -6.94 0.16 0.84
C SER A 279 -5.68 0.04 -0.02
N ALA A 280 -5.40 -1.17 -0.51
CA ALA A 280 -4.40 -1.42 -1.54
C ALA A 280 -4.91 -2.40 -2.58
N THR A 281 -4.43 -2.29 -3.82
CA THR A 281 -4.64 -3.29 -4.87
C THR A 281 -3.31 -3.75 -5.44
N ILE A 282 -3.12 -5.06 -5.52
CA ILE A 282 -1.96 -5.69 -6.16
C ILE A 282 -2.46 -6.45 -7.38
N THR A 283 -2.06 -6.00 -8.57
CA THR A 283 -2.56 -6.51 -9.84
C THR A 283 -1.45 -7.23 -10.59
N ILE A 284 -1.69 -8.49 -10.97
CA ILE A 284 -0.81 -9.23 -11.87
C ILE A 284 -1.13 -8.82 -13.32
N GLY A 285 -0.22 -8.07 -13.95
CA GLY A 285 -0.26 -7.82 -15.38
C GLY A 285 0.13 -9.06 -16.18
N GLY A 286 -0.59 -9.33 -17.27
CA GLY A 286 -0.44 -10.58 -18.01
C GLY A 286 -0.85 -11.82 -17.21
N TYR A 287 -1.82 -11.68 -16.30
CA TYR A 287 -2.34 -12.75 -15.45
C TYR A 287 -2.78 -14.00 -16.24
N PHE A 288 -2.27 -15.17 -15.86
CA PHE A 288 -2.73 -16.47 -16.37
C PHE A 288 -3.58 -17.17 -15.32
N ALA A 289 -4.90 -17.13 -15.52
CA ALA A 289 -5.87 -17.78 -14.65
C ALA A 289 -5.58 -19.28 -14.50
N GLY A 290 -5.62 -19.77 -13.25
CA GLY A 290 -5.30 -21.14 -12.90
C GLY A 290 -3.80 -21.46 -12.79
N GLN A 291 -2.91 -20.57 -13.23
CA GLN A 291 -1.48 -20.69 -12.98
C GLN A 291 -1.04 -19.75 -11.87
N ASP A 292 -1.34 -18.46 -12.01
CA ASP A 292 -0.81 -17.42 -11.12
C ASP A 292 -1.74 -17.17 -9.91
N SER A 293 -1.15 -16.88 -8.75
CA SER A 293 -1.90 -16.47 -7.55
C SER A 293 -1.09 -15.49 -6.69
N LEU A 294 -1.82 -14.68 -5.91
CA LEU A 294 -1.27 -13.87 -4.83
C LEU A 294 -1.87 -14.34 -3.51
N GLU A 295 -1.03 -14.53 -2.51
CA GLU A 295 -1.45 -14.93 -1.17
C GLU A 295 -1.18 -13.82 -0.16
N PHE A 296 -2.13 -13.64 0.74
CA PHE A 296 -2.05 -12.71 1.86
C PHE A 296 -2.84 -13.30 3.04
N ILE A 297 -2.33 -13.08 4.25
CA ILE A 297 -2.99 -13.46 5.49
C ILE A 297 -3.43 -12.18 6.18
N ASP A 298 -4.72 -12.12 6.52
CA ASP A 298 -5.32 -11.01 7.25
C ASP A 298 -4.53 -10.68 8.52
N GLN A 299 -4.21 -9.40 8.69
CA GLN A 299 -3.36 -8.94 9.78
C GLN A 299 -3.55 -7.44 10.01
N ASN A 300 -3.29 -6.98 11.24
CA ASN A 300 -3.26 -5.55 11.58
C ASN A 300 -4.51 -4.75 11.18
N GLY A 301 -5.69 -5.40 11.17
CA GLY A 301 -6.96 -4.78 10.75
C GLY A 301 -7.17 -4.68 9.24
N ILE A 302 -6.28 -5.28 8.43
CA ILE A 302 -6.34 -5.32 6.97
C ILE A 302 -6.77 -6.72 6.54
N THR A 303 -7.80 -6.79 5.71
CA THR A 303 -8.32 -8.02 5.11
C THR A 303 -7.94 -8.10 3.64
N GLY A 304 -7.55 -9.29 3.15
CA GLY A 304 -7.16 -9.49 1.76
C GLY A 304 -8.05 -10.49 1.01
N ALA A 305 -8.40 -10.16 -0.23
CA ALA A 305 -9.16 -11.04 -1.12
C ALA A 305 -8.55 -11.08 -2.51
N PHE A 306 -8.09 -12.26 -2.94
CA PHE A 306 -7.59 -12.48 -4.30
C PHE A 306 -8.71 -12.93 -5.23
N ASN A 307 -8.85 -12.25 -6.36
CA ASN A 307 -9.79 -12.62 -7.41
C ASN A 307 -9.09 -13.50 -8.46
N THR A 308 -9.40 -14.79 -8.46
CA THR A 308 -8.83 -15.81 -9.36
C THR A 308 -9.24 -15.67 -10.82
N VAL A 309 -10.15 -14.75 -11.14
CA VAL A 309 -10.55 -14.44 -12.52
C VAL A 309 -9.78 -13.24 -13.05
N THR A 310 -9.55 -12.22 -12.22
CA THR A 310 -8.93 -10.96 -12.66
C THR A 310 -7.45 -10.82 -12.31
N GLY A 311 -6.93 -11.64 -11.39
CA GLY A 311 -5.53 -11.55 -10.94
C GLY A 311 -5.25 -10.37 -10.02
N ILE A 312 -6.29 -9.83 -9.36
CA ILE A 312 -6.21 -8.69 -8.45
C ILE A 312 -6.39 -9.17 -7.02
N LEU A 313 -5.40 -8.89 -6.17
CA LEU A 313 -5.51 -8.96 -4.71
C LEU A 313 -5.94 -7.58 -4.20
N THR A 314 -7.09 -7.53 -3.53
CA THR A 314 -7.58 -6.31 -2.87
C THR A 314 -7.36 -6.44 -1.36
N LEU A 315 -6.69 -5.45 -0.78
CA LEU A 315 -6.52 -5.28 0.65
C LEU A 315 -7.41 -4.13 1.13
N ILE A 316 -8.24 -4.35 2.16
CA ILE A 316 -9.17 -3.35 2.70
C ILE A 316 -9.05 -3.30 4.22
N GLY A 317 -9.00 -2.09 4.76
CA GLY A 317 -9.04 -1.82 6.20
C GLY A 317 -8.37 -0.49 6.52
N GLN A 318 -8.99 0.33 7.38
CA GLN A 318 -8.34 1.55 7.86
C GLN A 318 -7.21 1.17 8.84
N ALA A 319 -5.96 1.46 8.49
CA ALA A 319 -4.80 1.10 9.31
C ALA A 319 -3.62 2.06 9.07
N SER A 320 -2.73 2.16 10.05
CA SER A 320 -1.56 3.05 9.95
C SER A 320 -0.63 2.72 8.78
N ILE A 321 0.16 3.71 8.36
CA ILE A 321 1.23 3.54 7.35
C ILE A 321 2.12 2.32 7.67
N ALA A 322 2.53 2.16 8.93
CA ALA A 322 3.41 1.06 9.35
C ALA A 322 2.75 -0.32 9.20
N ASN A 323 1.43 -0.40 9.42
CA ASN A 323 0.67 -1.63 9.26
C ASN A 323 0.51 -1.99 7.78
N TYR A 324 0.21 -1.02 6.91
CA TYR A 324 0.17 -1.25 5.46
C TYR A 324 1.53 -1.63 4.88
N GLN A 325 2.62 -1.01 5.35
CA GLN A 325 3.96 -1.41 4.96
C GLN A 325 4.25 -2.87 5.33
N THR A 326 3.87 -3.29 6.54
CA THR A 326 4.02 -4.68 6.98
C THR A 326 3.16 -5.63 6.13
N ALA A 327 1.92 -5.26 5.84
CA ALA A 327 1.00 -6.03 5.02
C ALA A 327 1.55 -6.23 3.60
N LEU A 328 1.97 -5.16 2.92
CA LEU A 328 2.53 -5.22 1.56
C LEU A 328 3.79 -6.09 1.49
N ARG A 329 4.65 -6.05 2.52
CA ARG A 329 5.86 -6.90 2.61
C ARG A 329 5.57 -8.39 2.77
N SER A 330 4.35 -8.76 3.16
CA SER A 330 3.95 -10.14 3.40
C SER A 330 3.31 -10.83 2.21
N VAL A 331 2.94 -10.08 1.15
CA VAL A 331 2.27 -10.64 -0.03
C VAL A 331 3.25 -11.53 -0.80
N THR A 332 2.81 -12.75 -1.09
CA THR A 332 3.58 -13.72 -1.87
C THR A 332 2.93 -13.98 -3.23
N TYR A 333 3.76 -14.21 -4.24
CA TYR A 333 3.37 -14.70 -5.55
C TYR A 333 3.65 -16.21 -5.64
N THR A 334 2.70 -16.95 -6.21
CA THR A 334 2.82 -18.37 -6.53
C THR A 334 2.42 -18.65 -7.98
N ASN A 335 3.00 -19.69 -8.58
CA ASN A 335 2.54 -20.26 -9.84
C ASN A 335 2.42 -21.79 -9.71
N GLY A 336 1.21 -22.31 -9.93
CA GLY A 336 0.86 -23.72 -9.72
C GLY A 336 0.91 -24.59 -10.98
N SER A 337 1.52 -24.13 -12.08
CA SER A 337 1.61 -24.88 -13.33
C SER A 337 2.92 -25.68 -13.39
N ASP A 338 2.82 -26.96 -13.76
CA ASP A 338 3.95 -27.81 -14.19
C ASP A 338 4.40 -27.49 -15.64
N GLN A 339 3.77 -26.48 -16.26
CA GLN A 339 4.14 -25.92 -17.56
C GLN A 339 3.88 -24.42 -17.53
N PRO A 340 4.67 -23.65 -16.77
CA PRO A 340 4.34 -22.26 -16.52
C PRO A 340 4.54 -21.42 -17.79
N ASN A 341 3.62 -20.47 -18.03
CA ASN A 341 3.87 -19.46 -19.04
C ASN A 341 5.01 -18.54 -18.59
N THR A 342 6.12 -18.53 -19.34
CA THR A 342 7.37 -17.84 -18.99
C THR A 342 7.42 -16.35 -19.31
N SER A 343 6.30 -15.75 -19.78
CA SER A 343 6.24 -14.30 -19.95
C SER A 343 6.46 -13.57 -18.62
N ASP A 344 7.08 -12.39 -18.64
CA ASP A 344 7.24 -11.60 -17.42
C ASP A 344 5.85 -11.12 -16.90
N ARG A 345 5.69 -11.09 -15.57
CA ARG A 345 4.47 -10.60 -14.91
C ARG A 345 4.74 -9.21 -14.29
N PRO A 346 4.35 -8.12 -14.95
CA PRO A 346 4.36 -6.80 -14.32
C PRO A 346 3.32 -6.74 -13.21
N ILE A 347 3.76 -6.58 -11.97
CA ILE A 347 2.93 -6.43 -10.77
C ILE A 347 2.77 -4.95 -10.43
N THR A 348 1.55 -4.43 -10.55
CA THR A 348 1.23 -3.07 -10.09
C THR A 348 0.75 -3.13 -8.65
N ILE A 349 1.43 -2.41 -7.76
CA ILE A 349 1.01 -2.22 -6.37
C ILE A 349 0.50 -0.79 -6.26
N SER A 350 -0.79 -0.64 -5.96
CA SER A 350 -1.45 0.65 -5.74
C SER A 350 -1.92 0.74 -4.29
N LEU A 351 -1.74 1.89 -3.65
CA LEU A 351 -2.07 2.13 -2.26
C LEU A 351 -2.86 3.44 -2.16
N SER A 352 -3.94 3.44 -1.38
CA SER A 352 -4.85 4.57 -1.25
C SER A 352 -5.10 4.94 0.21
N ASP A 353 -5.09 6.23 0.48
CA ASP A 353 -5.53 6.88 1.72
C ASP A 353 -7.08 7.04 1.79
N GLY A 354 -7.80 6.62 0.74
CA GLY A 354 -9.25 6.79 0.60
C GLY A 354 -9.68 7.98 -0.28
N VAL A 355 -8.75 8.86 -0.64
CA VAL A 355 -8.98 10.06 -1.46
C VAL A 355 -8.12 10.02 -2.73
N SER A 356 -6.84 9.73 -2.56
CA SER A 356 -5.81 9.69 -3.58
C SER A 356 -5.12 8.31 -3.59
N SER A 357 -4.25 8.07 -4.58
CA SER A 357 -3.55 6.79 -4.70
C SER A 357 -2.18 6.95 -5.33
N GLY A 358 -1.17 6.31 -4.75
CA GLY A 358 0.15 6.15 -5.34
C GLY A 358 0.39 4.71 -5.78
N SER A 359 1.25 4.53 -6.79
CA SER A 359 1.50 3.20 -7.35
C SER A 359 2.94 3.00 -7.78
N ILE A 360 3.42 1.75 -7.68
CA ILE A 360 4.70 1.30 -8.22
C ILE A 360 4.50 0.07 -9.10
N LEU A 361 5.49 -0.21 -9.94
CA LEU A 361 5.54 -1.38 -10.79
C LEU A 361 6.74 -2.24 -10.43
N ARG A 362 6.50 -3.50 -10.10
CA ARG A 362 7.54 -4.53 -9.95
C ARG A 362 7.35 -5.61 -11.00
N THR A 363 8.37 -6.38 -11.34
CA THR A 363 8.24 -7.49 -12.31
C THR A 363 8.63 -8.80 -11.67
N VAL A 364 7.77 -9.81 -11.81
CA VAL A 364 8.09 -11.21 -11.53
C VAL A 364 8.52 -11.89 -12.84
N LYS A 365 9.68 -12.53 -12.84
CA LYS A 365 10.23 -13.29 -13.96
C LYS A 365 10.13 -14.78 -13.68
N ILE A 366 9.45 -15.50 -14.56
CA ILE A 366 9.19 -16.93 -14.40
C ILE A 366 10.22 -17.74 -15.19
N THR A 367 10.80 -18.74 -14.54
CA THR A 367 11.77 -19.68 -15.12
C THR A 367 11.19 -21.08 -15.04
N ALA A 368 10.87 -21.68 -16.19
CA ALA A 368 10.44 -23.07 -16.26
C ALA A 368 11.61 -24.03 -15.95
N VAL A 369 11.29 -25.19 -15.39
CA VAL A 369 12.20 -26.30 -15.12
C VAL A 369 11.78 -27.47 -16.00
N ASN A 370 12.74 -28.13 -16.63
CA ASN A 370 12.42 -29.27 -17.49
C ASN A 370 12.01 -30.50 -16.67
N ASP A 371 10.84 -31.05 -16.97
CA ASP A 371 10.38 -32.32 -16.41
C ASP A 371 11.06 -33.53 -17.04
N LEU A 372 11.01 -34.67 -16.33
CA LEU A 372 11.51 -35.95 -16.85
C LEU A 372 10.43 -36.64 -17.70
N PRO A 373 10.83 -37.33 -18.80
CA PRO A 373 9.91 -38.20 -19.52
C PRO A 373 9.43 -39.35 -18.63
N ILE A 374 8.15 -39.66 -18.71
CA ILE A 374 7.49 -40.77 -18.02
C ILE A 374 7.14 -41.86 -19.04
N VAL A 375 7.44 -43.11 -18.68
CA VAL A 375 7.09 -44.31 -19.44
C VAL A 375 5.89 -45.00 -18.79
N GLY A 376 4.78 -45.09 -19.50
CA GLY A 376 3.62 -45.89 -19.11
C GLY A 376 3.73 -47.29 -19.69
N VAL A 377 3.74 -48.32 -18.84
CA VAL A 377 3.77 -49.73 -19.25
C VAL A 377 2.44 -50.42 -18.92
N THR A 378 2.01 -51.38 -19.73
CA THR A 378 0.73 -52.07 -19.54
C THR A 378 0.74 -53.15 -18.48
N ASN A 379 1.93 -53.61 -18.06
CA ASN A 379 2.13 -54.71 -17.12
C ASN A 379 1.39 -56.00 -17.51
N SER A 380 1.12 -56.19 -18.80
CA SER A 380 0.39 -57.35 -19.30
C SER A 380 1.24 -58.63 -19.26
N THR A 381 0.59 -59.78 -19.10
CA THR A 381 1.27 -61.07 -19.26
C THR A 381 1.65 -61.27 -20.71
N LEU A 382 2.92 -61.49 -20.99
CA LEU A 382 3.31 -62.10 -22.24
C LEU A 382 3.32 -63.63 -22.09
N ILE A 383 2.70 -64.31 -23.05
CA ILE A 383 2.71 -65.77 -23.15
C ILE A 383 3.59 -66.10 -24.34
N PHE A 384 4.65 -66.86 -24.09
CA PHE A 384 5.56 -67.32 -25.13
C PHE A 384 5.32 -68.82 -25.34
N ALA A 385 5.22 -69.23 -26.60
CA ALA A 385 5.26 -70.63 -26.98
C ALA A 385 6.71 -71.00 -27.30
N GLU A 386 7.10 -72.23 -26.96
CA GLU A 386 8.36 -72.84 -27.40
C GLU A 386 8.50 -72.72 -28.92
N ASP A 387 9.69 -72.31 -29.39
CA ASP A 387 10.00 -72.00 -30.80
C ASP A 387 9.00 -71.04 -31.48
N GLY A 388 8.28 -70.26 -30.67
CA GLY A 388 7.37 -69.24 -31.13
C GLY A 388 8.09 -68.10 -31.85
N ALA A 389 7.32 -67.37 -32.67
CA ALA A 389 7.80 -66.12 -33.25
C ALA A 389 8.12 -65.09 -32.14
N ALA A 390 9.03 -64.17 -32.42
CA ALA A 390 9.38 -63.08 -31.50
C ALA A 390 8.14 -62.23 -31.17
N VAL A 391 7.96 -61.89 -29.89
CA VAL A 391 6.80 -61.13 -29.38
C VAL A 391 7.28 -59.79 -28.83
N ALA A 392 6.53 -58.72 -29.10
CA ALA A 392 6.81 -57.39 -28.56
C ALA A 392 6.72 -57.37 -27.04
N ILE A 393 7.69 -56.74 -26.38
CA ILE A 393 7.78 -56.71 -24.90
C ILE A 393 6.65 -55.90 -24.27
N ASP A 394 6.28 -54.76 -24.87
CA ASP A 394 5.07 -54.03 -24.49
C ASP A 394 4.57 -53.23 -25.69
N ALA A 395 3.65 -53.83 -26.45
CA ALA A 395 3.11 -53.23 -27.67
C ALA A 395 2.23 -51.98 -27.40
N ALA A 396 1.84 -51.73 -26.15
CA ALA A 396 0.96 -50.64 -25.75
C ALA A 396 1.63 -49.60 -24.85
N LEU A 397 2.95 -49.71 -24.64
CA LEU A 397 3.75 -48.73 -23.89
C LEU A 397 3.52 -47.30 -24.36
N THR A 398 3.40 -46.34 -23.46
CA THR A 398 3.25 -44.91 -23.77
C THR A 398 4.42 -44.07 -23.27
N ILE A 399 4.72 -42.97 -23.95
CA ILE A 399 5.68 -41.96 -23.47
C ILE A 399 4.94 -40.64 -23.28
N THR A 400 5.09 -40.04 -22.10
CA THR A 400 4.62 -38.68 -21.81
C THR A 400 5.79 -37.84 -21.32
N ASP A 401 5.94 -36.66 -21.88
CA ASP A 401 6.90 -35.65 -21.43
C ASP A 401 6.17 -34.31 -21.59
N LEU A 402 6.18 -33.50 -20.53
CA LEU A 402 5.41 -32.27 -20.50
C LEU A 402 6.13 -31.19 -21.32
N ASP A 403 7.43 -30.98 -21.11
CA ASP A 403 8.12 -29.81 -21.69
C ASP A 403 8.84 -30.10 -23.00
N ASN A 404 9.07 -31.39 -23.32
CA ASN A 404 9.82 -31.77 -24.50
C ASN A 404 8.96 -32.53 -25.52
N ALA A 405 9.03 -32.09 -26.77
CA ALA A 405 8.44 -32.80 -27.90
C ALA A 405 9.27 -34.01 -28.33
N ASP A 406 10.59 -33.94 -28.10
CA ASP A 406 11.58 -34.91 -28.55
C ASP A 406 12.31 -35.58 -27.38
N ILE A 407 12.67 -36.84 -27.58
CA ILE A 407 13.46 -37.68 -26.67
C ILE A 407 14.85 -37.88 -27.30
N THR A 408 15.90 -37.97 -26.49
CA THR A 408 17.29 -38.11 -26.98
C THR A 408 17.89 -39.49 -26.74
N GLY A 409 17.33 -40.23 -25.79
CA GLY A 409 17.78 -41.56 -25.46
C GLY A 409 16.84 -42.33 -24.55
N ALA A 410 16.99 -43.64 -24.56
CA ALA A 410 16.33 -44.55 -23.63
C ALA A 410 17.29 -45.68 -23.24
N THR A 411 17.13 -46.20 -22.03
CA THR A 411 17.87 -47.36 -21.55
C THR A 411 16.89 -48.39 -21.03
N ILE A 412 17.04 -49.62 -21.49
CA ILE A 412 16.18 -50.74 -21.16
C ILE A 412 17.07 -51.81 -20.56
N THR A 413 16.83 -52.16 -19.30
CA THR A 413 17.55 -53.22 -18.61
C THR A 413 16.68 -54.46 -18.56
N LEU A 414 17.20 -55.56 -19.10
CA LEU A 414 16.51 -56.84 -19.25
C LEU A 414 17.13 -57.82 -18.25
N ASN A 415 16.46 -58.12 -17.14
CA ASN A 415 17.01 -59.08 -16.17
C ASN A 415 16.51 -60.49 -16.46
N GLY A 416 17.37 -61.47 -16.18
CA GLY A 416 17.04 -62.90 -16.26
C GLY A 416 17.20 -63.56 -17.62
N LEU A 417 17.81 -62.87 -18.59
CA LEU A 417 18.12 -63.44 -19.90
C LEU A 417 19.12 -64.59 -19.78
N VAL A 418 18.83 -65.70 -20.46
CA VAL A 418 19.73 -66.86 -20.61
C VAL A 418 20.43 -66.75 -21.96
N GLY A 419 21.71 -66.39 -21.98
CA GLY A 419 22.41 -65.96 -23.21
C GLY A 419 22.50 -66.98 -24.36
N ALA A 420 22.19 -68.26 -24.13
CA ALA A 420 22.14 -69.29 -25.19
C ALA A 420 20.72 -69.57 -25.72
N GLU A 421 19.70 -69.10 -25.02
CA GLU A 421 18.28 -69.45 -25.26
C GLU A 421 17.44 -68.20 -25.57
N ASP A 422 17.74 -67.08 -24.93
CA ASP A 422 16.93 -65.86 -24.98
C ASP A 422 17.58 -64.82 -25.90
N THR A 423 16.81 -64.33 -26.86
CA THR A 423 17.20 -63.25 -27.76
C THR A 423 16.24 -62.08 -27.61
N VAL A 424 16.79 -60.89 -27.34
CA VAL A 424 16.06 -59.62 -27.45
C VAL A 424 16.54 -58.90 -28.69
N SER A 425 15.61 -58.48 -29.53
CA SER A 425 15.90 -57.87 -30.81
C SER A 425 15.32 -56.47 -30.89
N PHE A 426 16.13 -55.56 -31.44
CA PHE A 426 15.74 -54.22 -31.85
C PHE A 426 16.36 -53.93 -33.21
N THR A 427 15.60 -53.29 -34.09
CA THR A 427 16.09 -52.78 -35.38
C THR A 427 16.01 -51.26 -35.34
N ASN A 428 17.08 -50.59 -35.75
CA ASN A 428 17.12 -49.12 -35.81
C ASN A 428 15.94 -48.57 -36.59
N GLN A 429 15.35 -47.47 -36.09
CA GLN A 429 14.19 -46.82 -36.69
C GLN A 429 14.47 -45.34 -36.88
N GLY A 430 14.47 -44.86 -38.12
CA GLY A 430 14.78 -43.46 -38.42
C GLY A 430 16.15 -43.05 -37.87
N THR A 431 16.18 -42.03 -37.02
CA THR A 431 17.38 -41.53 -36.33
C THR A 431 17.72 -42.29 -35.04
N ILE A 432 16.85 -43.19 -34.58
CA ILE A 432 17.00 -43.93 -33.32
C ILE A 432 17.84 -45.18 -33.57
N SER A 433 19.00 -45.25 -32.92
CA SER A 433 19.92 -46.38 -32.98
C SER A 433 19.96 -47.14 -31.67
N GLY A 434 19.95 -48.48 -31.71
CA GLY A 434 20.01 -49.33 -30.52
C GLY A 434 21.32 -50.09 -30.42
N THR A 435 21.96 -50.07 -29.25
CA THR A 435 23.17 -50.85 -28.96
C THR A 435 22.96 -51.70 -27.71
N PHE A 436 23.32 -52.98 -27.79
CA PHE A 436 23.29 -53.88 -26.63
C PHE A 436 24.66 -53.94 -25.95
N ALA A 437 24.67 -53.78 -24.63
CA ALA A 437 25.82 -54.02 -23.77
C ALA A 437 25.41 -54.96 -22.64
N GLY A 438 25.72 -56.25 -22.78
CA GLY A 438 25.24 -57.27 -21.86
C GLY A 438 23.71 -57.36 -21.88
N ASN A 439 23.07 -57.07 -20.75
CA ASN A 439 21.63 -57.14 -20.59
C ASN A 439 20.92 -55.77 -20.70
N VAL A 440 21.64 -54.75 -21.17
CA VAL A 440 21.13 -53.38 -21.33
C VAL A 440 21.06 -53.03 -22.81
N LEU A 441 19.89 -52.63 -23.27
CA LEU A 441 19.69 -51.98 -24.57
C LEU A 441 19.68 -50.47 -24.37
N THR A 442 20.59 -49.77 -25.04
CA THR A 442 20.65 -48.31 -25.06
C THR A 442 20.20 -47.81 -26.42
N LEU A 443 19.13 -47.02 -26.45
CA LEU A 443 18.68 -46.29 -27.63
C LEU A 443 19.23 -44.85 -27.59
N THR A 444 19.77 -44.38 -28.71
CA THR A 444 20.28 -43.01 -28.86
C THR A 444 19.76 -42.37 -30.14
N GLY A 445 19.64 -41.04 -30.14
CA GLY A 445 19.31 -40.22 -31.32
C GLY A 445 18.04 -39.41 -31.11
N THR A 446 18.10 -38.09 -31.35
CA THR A 446 16.94 -37.22 -31.15
C THR A 446 15.80 -37.56 -32.12
N ALA A 447 14.61 -37.82 -31.58
CA ALA A 447 13.39 -38.08 -32.34
C ALA A 447 12.14 -37.75 -31.52
N SER A 448 10.98 -37.67 -32.19
CA SER A 448 9.73 -37.33 -31.52
C SER A 448 9.31 -38.37 -30.47
N LYS A 449 8.50 -37.98 -29.49
CA LYS A 449 7.86 -38.91 -28.54
C LYS A 449 7.17 -40.08 -29.24
N THR A 450 6.47 -39.82 -30.35
CA THR A 450 5.76 -40.83 -31.13
C THR A 450 6.71 -41.85 -31.74
N ASP A 451 7.85 -41.40 -32.27
CA ASP A 451 8.85 -42.26 -32.88
C ASP A 451 9.57 -43.12 -31.83
N TYR A 452 9.94 -42.52 -30.69
CA TYR A 452 10.49 -43.29 -29.57
C TYR A 452 9.49 -44.30 -29.02
N GLN A 453 8.21 -43.95 -28.94
CA GLN A 453 7.16 -44.88 -28.53
C GLN A 453 7.04 -46.06 -29.51
N ALA A 454 7.10 -45.81 -30.83
CA ALA A 454 7.12 -46.85 -31.85
C ALA A 454 8.38 -47.73 -31.77
N ALA A 455 9.54 -47.13 -31.53
CA ALA A 455 10.81 -47.83 -31.38
C ALA A 455 10.80 -48.79 -30.18
N LEU A 456 10.29 -48.37 -29.02
CA LEU A 456 10.25 -49.23 -27.84
C LEU A 456 9.21 -50.34 -27.97
N ARG A 457 8.06 -50.04 -28.60
CA ARG A 457 7.02 -51.04 -28.90
C ARG A 457 7.51 -52.11 -29.89
N SER A 458 8.56 -51.84 -30.67
CA SER A 458 9.13 -52.82 -31.61
C SER A 458 10.18 -53.73 -30.97
N ILE A 459 10.56 -53.51 -29.71
CA ILE A 459 11.52 -54.39 -29.04
C ILE A 459 10.83 -55.73 -28.83
N THR A 460 11.42 -56.78 -29.37
CA THR A 460 10.86 -58.13 -29.33
C THR A 460 11.75 -59.07 -28.53
N PHE A 461 11.12 -60.05 -27.90
CA PHE A 461 11.78 -61.15 -27.20
C PHE A 461 11.42 -62.48 -27.88
N GLN A 462 12.39 -63.37 -27.97
CA GLN A 462 12.24 -64.76 -28.43
C GLN A 462 13.07 -65.69 -27.55
N SER A 463 12.57 -66.89 -27.27
CA SER A 463 13.30 -67.93 -26.53
C SER A 463 13.28 -69.26 -27.29
N THR A 464 14.41 -69.95 -27.34
CA THR A 464 14.59 -71.31 -27.91
C THR A 464 14.70 -72.39 -26.83
N SER A 465 14.41 -72.05 -25.57
CA SER A 465 14.48 -72.96 -24.43
C SER A 465 13.56 -74.17 -24.59
N ASN A 466 14.11 -75.39 -24.48
CA ASN A 466 13.37 -76.64 -24.54
C ASN A 466 13.82 -77.63 -23.43
N PRO A 467 12.96 -77.96 -22.44
CA PRO A 467 11.65 -77.34 -22.16
C PRO A 467 11.81 -75.94 -21.53
N PRO A 468 10.82 -75.03 -21.66
CA PRO A 468 10.93 -73.67 -21.13
C PRO A 468 11.20 -73.66 -19.62
N THR A 469 12.24 -72.95 -19.19
CA THR A 469 12.50 -72.79 -17.74
C THR A 469 11.47 -71.85 -17.08
N PRO A 470 10.88 -72.19 -15.91
CA PRO A 470 9.90 -71.32 -15.24
C PRO A 470 10.53 -70.06 -14.63
N ASP A 471 9.79 -68.95 -14.68
CA ASP A 471 9.96 -67.67 -13.95
C ASP A 471 11.36 -67.04 -13.94
N ARG A 472 11.69 -66.18 -14.92
CA ARG A 472 13.02 -65.54 -14.95
C ARG A 472 13.13 -64.02 -15.08
N TRP A 473 12.10 -63.24 -15.48
CA TRP A 473 12.41 -61.90 -16.00
C TRP A 473 11.84 -60.69 -15.23
N LEU A 474 12.69 -59.66 -15.08
CA LEU A 474 12.34 -58.31 -14.62
C LEU A 474 12.88 -57.30 -15.65
N ILE A 475 12.01 -56.50 -16.26
CA ILE A 475 12.41 -55.47 -17.24
C ILE A 475 12.23 -54.08 -16.62
N LEU A 476 13.29 -53.28 -16.64
CA LEU A 476 13.32 -51.90 -16.14
C LEU A 476 13.52 -50.95 -17.32
N TRP A 477 12.68 -49.93 -17.43
CA TRP A 477 12.76 -48.89 -18.46
C TRP A 477 13.22 -47.57 -17.83
N SER A 478 14.08 -46.83 -18.54
CA SER A 478 14.57 -45.49 -18.19
C SER A 478 14.68 -44.63 -19.45
N MET A 479 14.44 -43.33 -19.35
CA MET A 479 14.51 -42.39 -20.49
C MET A 479 15.25 -41.11 -20.16
N MET A 480 15.70 -40.41 -21.22
CA MET A 480 16.32 -39.10 -21.15
C MET A 480 15.69 -38.17 -22.21
N ALA A 481 15.24 -36.99 -21.78
CA ALA A 481 14.74 -35.96 -22.70
C ALA A 481 15.88 -35.17 -23.35
N ALA A 482 15.53 -34.30 -24.31
CA ALA A 482 16.45 -33.30 -24.82
C ALA A 482 16.67 -32.19 -23.79
N ALA A 483 17.83 -32.16 -23.11
CA ALA A 483 18.14 -31.09 -22.17
C ALA A 483 18.41 -29.77 -22.90
N THR A 484 17.63 -28.73 -22.60
CA THR A 484 18.02 -27.34 -22.81
C THR A 484 18.99 -26.94 -21.69
N VAL A 485 20.25 -26.69 -22.05
CA VAL A 485 21.32 -26.32 -21.12
C VAL A 485 21.04 -24.97 -20.45
N TRP A 486 20.76 -24.93 -19.14
CA TRP A 486 21.17 -23.85 -18.22
C TRP A 486 21.32 -24.41 -16.79
N TRP A 487 22.35 -23.94 -16.06
CA TRP A 487 22.79 -24.48 -14.76
C TRP A 487 21.86 -24.14 -13.59
N SER A 488 21.56 -25.13 -12.74
CA SER A 488 21.61 -24.99 -11.27
C SER A 488 21.55 -26.37 -10.59
N LEU A 489 22.52 -26.61 -9.71
CA LEU A 489 22.68 -27.79 -8.86
C LEU A 489 21.50 -27.94 -7.89
N ALA A 490 20.48 -28.75 -8.21
CA ALA A 490 19.59 -29.30 -7.19
C ALA A 490 18.92 -30.60 -7.63
N ARG A 491 19.38 -31.70 -7.03
CA ARG A 491 18.69 -32.98 -6.87
C ARG A 491 18.44 -33.82 -8.14
N PHE A 492 19.54 -34.39 -8.64
CA PHE A 492 19.54 -35.80 -9.05
C PHE A 492 19.16 -36.65 -7.83
N LYS A 493 17.86 -36.97 -7.66
CA LYS A 493 17.37 -38.06 -6.79
C LYS A 493 15.87 -38.20 -7.01
N PHE A 494 15.48 -39.03 -7.97
CA PHE A 494 14.43 -40.04 -7.81
C PHE A 494 14.39 -40.90 -9.08
N LEU A 495 15.17 -41.97 -9.08
CA LEU A 495 14.97 -43.08 -10.01
C LEU A 495 13.65 -43.74 -9.58
N ARG A 496 12.51 -43.41 -10.20
CA ARG A 496 11.28 -44.18 -10.01
C ARG A 496 11.41 -45.48 -10.80
N SER A 497 12.03 -46.49 -10.18
CA SER A 497 12.03 -47.87 -10.68
C SER A 497 10.63 -48.48 -10.49
N MET A 498 9.92 -48.80 -11.57
CA MET A 498 8.73 -49.65 -11.51
C MET A 498 9.14 -51.12 -11.57
N ILE A 499 8.67 -51.91 -10.60
CA ILE A 499 9.01 -53.34 -10.41
C ILE A 499 7.85 -54.20 -10.93
N LEU A 500 8.13 -55.14 -11.83
CA LEU A 500 7.18 -56.21 -12.21
C LEU A 500 7.54 -57.52 -11.50
N LEU A 501 6.53 -58.21 -10.95
CA LEU A 501 6.61 -59.61 -10.51
C LEU A 501 5.50 -60.42 -11.21
N TRP A 502 5.78 -61.66 -11.63
CA TRP A 502 4.82 -62.49 -12.39
C TRP A 502 4.76 -63.94 -11.89
N SER A 503 3.57 -64.57 -11.96
CA SER A 503 3.33 -66.02 -11.78
C SER A 503 2.13 -66.46 -12.65
N ARG A 504 2.08 -67.72 -13.14
CA ARG A 504 0.86 -68.23 -13.80
C ARG A 504 0.52 -69.70 -13.55
N ARG A 505 -0.79 -69.94 -13.36
CA ARG A 505 -1.45 -71.26 -13.29
C ARG A 505 -1.44 -71.96 -14.66
N ARG A 506 -1.14 -73.28 -14.65
CA ARG A 506 -1.29 -74.20 -15.79
C ARG A 506 -2.76 -74.34 -16.21
N ALA A 507 -3.05 -74.17 -17.50
CA ALA A 507 -4.17 -74.85 -18.14
C ALA A 507 -3.64 -76.20 -18.67
N ARG A 508 -4.33 -77.29 -18.33
CA ARG A 508 -4.03 -78.65 -18.80
C ARG A 508 -4.53 -78.87 -20.21
#